data_AF-A0A967I9J7-F1
#
_entry.id   AF-A0A967I9J7-F1
#
_cell.length_a   1.000
_cell.length_b   1.000
_cell.length_c   1.000
_cell.angle_alpha   90.00
_cell.angle_beta   90.00
_cell.angle_gamma   90.00
#
_symmetry.space_group_name_H-M   'P 1'
#
loop_
_entity.id
_entity.type
_entity.pdbx_description
1 polymer ?
#
loop_
_entity_poly.entity_id
_entity_poly.type
_entity_poly.pdbx_seq_one_letter_code
_entity_poly.pdbx_strand_id
1 'polypeptide(L)'
;MSNLDRKSIGVLWPEGPAWDIEHGSDTDKTLDGVAEFYAPVRQEFSGLASLRNPTKTAYLQELEQEYGVTPRSSQADRRAYLDGYIFADNNGSIDTLQDALYRAGFGVTVYDNDPVVDPASILETGFQLQCGGDNAYAGDPEAYCGTTGGELLVNGEQIFYEPLYLSVCGDMYAGDPDAVCGRFNNSEPQVKTYPIPTDSDSWPFLFFVGGEATRDTVTDEITFIEPAEILLGRKFEFERIILKYKPLFTWAGLVITYV
;
A
#
# COMPACT_ATOMS: atom_id res chain seq x y z
N MET A 1 -5.15 -12.74 -32.67
CA MET A 1 -4.50 -13.23 -31.44
C MET A 1 -4.95 -14.66 -31.22
N SER A 2 -4.03 -15.61 -31.02
CA SER A 2 -4.34 -17.04 -31.13
C SER A 2 -5.26 -17.52 -30.00
N ASN A 3 -6.18 -18.43 -30.34
CA ASN A 3 -6.79 -19.31 -29.37
C ASN A 3 -5.67 -20.12 -28.71
N LEU A 4 -5.79 -20.39 -27.42
CA LEU A 4 -4.88 -21.27 -26.72
C LEU A 4 -5.23 -22.68 -27.21
N ASP A 5 -4.57 -23.07 -28.29
CA ASP A 5 -4.84 -24.31 -29.02
C ASP A 5 -4.23 -25.47 -28.23
N ARG A 6 -4.76 -26.68 -28.37
CA ARG A 6 -4.20 -27.91 -27.78
C ARG A 6 -2.71 -28.04 -28.07
N LYS A 7 -2.28 -27.57 -29.25
CA LYS A 7 -0.88 -27.44 -29.67
C LYS A 7 -0.06 -26.50 -28.78
N SER A 8 -0.62 -25.36 -28.39
CA SER A 8 0.04 -24.40 -27.49
C SER A 8 0.29 -25.00 -26.11
N ILE A 9 -0.67 -25.80 -25.61
CA ILE A 9 -0.51 -26.52 -24.35
C ILE A 9 0.57 -27.60 -24.50
N GLY A 10 0.57 -28.37 -25.59
CA GLY A 10 1.57 -29.42 -25.83
C GLY A 10 3.01 -28.91 -25.86
N VAL A 11 3.26 -27.67 -26.31
CA VAL A 11 4.60 -27.05 -26.32
C VAL A 11 5.11 -26.71 -24.91
N LEU A 12 4.23 -26.61 -23.91
CA LEU A 12 4.62 -26.32 -22.52
C LEU A 12 5.14 -27.56 -21.78
N TRP A 13 4.99 -28.75 -22.36
CA TRP A 13 5.37 -30.00 -21.71
C TRP A 13 6.83 -30.33 -22.01
N PRO A 14 7.56 -30.92 -21.05
CA PRO A 14 8.93 -31.34 -21.30
C PRO A 14 8.99 -32.40 -22.40
N GLU A 15 10.09 -32.43 -23.15
CA GLU A 15 10.31 -33.48 -24.14
C GLU A 15 10.55 -34.84 -23.46
N GLY A 16 9.92 -35.91 -23.96
CA GLY A 16 10.20 -37.28 -23.53
C GLY A 16 9.01 -38.24 -23.62
N PRO A 17 9.25 -39.57 -23.60
CA PRO A 17 8.21 -40.59 -23.77
C PRO A 17 7.20 -40.62 -22.61
N ALA A 18 7.54 -40.10 -21.44
CA ALA A 18 6.61 -39.94 -20.32
C ALA A 18 5.57 -38.83 -20.56
N TRP A 19 5.82 -37.96 -21.54
CA TRP A 19 4.99 -36.81 -21.90
C TRP A 19 4.36 -36.95 -23.30
N ASP A 20 4.59 -38.09 -23.96
CA ASP A 20 3.95 -38.46 -25.21
C ASP A 20 2.55 -39.01 -24.90
N ILE A 21 1.59 -38.09 -24.80
CA ILE A 21 0.22 -38.39 -24.38
C ILE A 21 -0.49 -39.16 -25.49
N GLU A 22 -0.92 -40.38 -25.18
CA GLU A 22 -1.68 -41.21 -26.11
C GLU A 22 -3.00 -40.53 -26.50
N HIS A 23 -3.26 -40.46 -27.81
CA HIS A 23 -4.47 -39.84 -28.36
C HIS A 23 -5.73 -40.55 -27.86
N GLY A 24 -6.67 -39.79 -27.29
CA GLY A 24 -7.92 -40.31 -26.73
C GLY A 24 -7.81 -40.90 -25.32
N SER A 25 -6.62 -40.83 -24.69
CA SER A 25 -6.45 -41.12 -23.27
C SER A 25 -7.25 -40.13 -22.40
N ASP A 26 -7.47 -40.47 -21.13
CA ASP A 26 -8.18 -39.58 -20.20
C ASP A 26 -7.41 -38.26 -19.97
N THR A 27 -6.07 -38.32 -20.02
CA THR A 27 -5.21 -37.13 -19.99
C THR A 27 -5.43 -36.24 -21.22
N ASP A 28 -5.52 -36.84 -22.42
CA ASP A 28 -5.76 -36.10 -23.66
C ASP A 28 -7.12 -35.37 -23.62
N LYS A 29 -8.18 -36.08 -23.21
CA LYS A 29 -9.52 -35.51 -23.03
C LYS A 29 -9.56 -34.41 -21.97
N THR A 30 -8.77 -34.55 -20.90
CA THR A 30 -8.65 -33.51 -19.87
C THR A 30 -8.03 -32.24 -20.47
N LEU A 31 -6.99 -32.38 -21.30
CA LEU A 31 -6.34 -31.24 -21.93
C LEU A 31 -7.21 -30.57 -23.00
N ASP A 32 -8.00 -31.35 -23.74
CA ASP A 32 -9.02 -30.81 -24.64
C ASP A 32 -10.08 -30.03 -23.85
N GLY A 33 -10.57 -30.58 -22.74
CA GLY A 33 -11.51 -29.87 -21.85
C GLY A 33 -10.94 -28.58 -21.28
N VAL A 34 -9.64 -28.55 -20.92
CA VAL A 34 -8.94 -27.34 -20.46
C VAL A 34 -8.85 -26.30 -21.58
N ALA A 35 -8.50 -26.73 -22.81
CA ALA A 35 -8.42 -25.85 -23.97
C ALA A 35 -9.81 -25.27 -24.33
N GLU A 36 -10.86 -26.09 -24.30
CA GLU A 36 -12.24 -25.68 -24.54
C GLU A 36 -12.74 -24.71 -23.46
N PHE A 37 -12.44 -24.96 -22.19
CA PHE A 37 -12.87 -24.09 -21.08
C PHE A 37 -12.15 -22.75 -21.06
N TYR A 38 -10.93 -22.67 -21.59
CA TYR A 38 -10.17 -21.43 -21.63
C TYR A 38 -10.86 -20.34 -22.47
N ALA A 39 -11.51 -20.71 -23.58
CA ALA A 39 -12.14 -19.73 -24.47
C ALA A 39 -13.34 -19.00 -23.81
N PRO A 40 -14.32 -19.68 -23.19
CA PRO A 40 -15.38 -19.05 -22.41
C PRO A 40 -14.85 -18.18 -21.27
N VAL A 41 -13.90 -18.69 -20.48
CA VAL A 41 -13.31 -17.92 -19.37
C VAL A 41 -12.63 -16.65 -19.86
N ARG A 42 -11.86 -16.75 -20.94
CA ARG A 42 -11.23 -15.59 -21.58
C ARG A 42 -12.27 -14.61 -22.11
N GLN A 43 -13.37 -15.09 -22.70
CA GLN A 43 -14.44 -14.24 -23.20
C GLN A 43 -15.10 -13.47 -22.05
N GLU A 44 -15.37 -14.12 -20.92
CA GLU A 44 -15.85 -13.48 -19.71
C GLU A 44 -14.87 -12.41 -19.20
N PHE A 45 -13.58 -12.75 -19.05
CA PHE A 45 -12.56 -11.77 -18.64
C PHE A 45 -12.43 -10.60 -19.62
N SER A 46 -12.56 -10.86 -20.93
CA SER A 46 -12.53 -9.80 -21.95
C SER A 46 -13.76 -8.89 -21.87
N GLY A 47 -14.92 -9.44 -21.48
CA GLY A 47 -16.11 -8.65 -21.16
C GLY A 47 -15.89 -7.76 -19.93
N LEU A 48 -15.27 -8.30 -18.89
CA LEU A 48 -14.92 -7.58 -17.66
C LEU A 48 -13.83 -6.52 -17.88
N ALA A 49 -12.96 -6.67 -18.88
CA ALA A 49 -11.93 -5.68 -19.19
C ALA A 49 -12.52 -4.29 -19.49
N SER A 50 -13.77 -4.23 -19.98
CA SER A 50 -14.47 -2.96 -20.21
C SER A 50 -14.79 -2.18 -18.93
N LEU A 51 -14.87 -2.85 -17.77
CA LEU A 51 -15.11 -2.22 -16.46
C LEU A 51 -13.95 -1.30 -16.05
N ARG A 52 -12.73 -1.66 -16.45
CA ARG A 52 -11.51 -0.88 -16.19
C ARG A 52 -11.23 0.18 -17.25
N ASN A 53 -11.95 0.16 -18.37
CA ASN A 53 -11.76 1.14 -19.43
C ASN A 53 -12.58 2.41 -19.13
N PRO A 54 -11.93 3.58 -18.92
CA PRO A 54 -12.61 4.82 -18.54
C PRO A 54 -13.58 5.31 -19.62
N THR A 55 -13.38 4.95 -20.88
CA THR A 55 -14.30 5.32 -21.98
C THR A 55 -15.56 4.45 -22.04
N LYS A 56 -15.52 3.22 -21.51
CA LYS A 56 -16.61 2.23 -21.66
C LYS A 56 -17.29 1.81 -20.36
N THR A 57 -16.66 2.04 -19.21
CA THR A 57 -17.18 1.59 -17.92
C THR A 57 -18.53 2.23 -17.57
N ALA A 58 -19.42 1.46 -16.96
CA ALA A 58 -20.64 1.97 -16.35
C ALA A 58 -20.36 2.58 -14.96
N TYR A 59 -19.27 2.18 -14.32
CA TYR A 59 -18.91 2.49 -12.93
C TYR A 59 -17.86 3.61 -12.85
N LEU A 60 -18.09 4.71 -13.57
CA LEU A 60 -17.11 5.79 -13.70
C LEU A 60 -16.73 6.41 -12.34
N GLN A 61 -17.71 6.57 -11.45
CA GLN A 61 -17.48 7.16 -10.12
C GLN A 61 -16.61 6.26 -9.23
N GLU A 62 -16.86 4.95 -9.23
CA GLU A 62 -16.06 3.99 -8.47
C GLU A 62 -14.62 3.97 -8.99
N LEU A 63 -14.45 4.05 -10.31
CA LEU A 63 -13.13 4.12 -10.94
C LEU A 63 -12.41 5.43 -10.56
N GLU A 64 -13.10 6.57 -10.53
CA GLU A 64 -12.52 7.84 -10.07
C GLU A 64 -12.10 7.80 -8.60
N GLN A 65 -12.94 7.23 -7.74
CA GLN A 65 -12.61 7.02 -6.32
C GLN A 65 -11.41 6.09 -6.16
N GLU A 66 -11.36 5.02 -6.95
CA GLU A 66 -10.25 4.07 -6.92
C GLU A 66 -8.92 4.75 -7.27
N TYR A 67 -8.95 5.63 -8.27
CA TYR A 67 -7.79 6.37 -8.78
C TYR A 67 -7.52 7.71 -8.07
N GLY A 68 -8.31 8.09 -7.07
CA GLY A 68 -8.14 9.34 -6.31
C GLY A 68 -8.36 10.59 -7.16
N VAL A 69 -9.27 10.53 -8.14
CA VAL A 69 -9.55 11.63 -9.06
C VAL A 69 -10.80 12.39 -8.61
N THR A 70 -10.65 13.69 -8.36
CA THR A 70 -11.80 14.57 -8.07
C THR A 70 -12.72 14.66 -9.29
N PRO A 71 -14.04 14.38 -9.14
CA PRO A 71 -14.97 14.37 -10.25
C PRO A 71 -15.12 15.76 -10.88
N ARG A 72 -15.03 15.82 -12.21
CA ARG A 72 -15.26 17.03 -13.02
C ARG A 72 -16.74 17.21 -13.37
N SER A 73 -17.11 18.39 -13.86
CA SER A 73 -18.52 18.76 -14.07
C SER A 73 -19.23 17.97 -15.18
N SER A 74 -18.52 17.54 -16.23
CA SER A 74 -19.11 16.79 -17.36
C SER A 74 -18.62 15.34 -17.42
N GLN A 75 -19.49 14.40 -17.79
CA GLN A 75 -19.13 12.99 -17.93
C GLN A 75 -18.10 12.76 -19.04
N ALA A 76 -18.17 13.52 -20.14
CA ALA A 76 -17.20 13.42 -21.23
C ALA A 76 -15.80 13.85 -20.76
N ASP A 77 -15.70 14.96 -20.03
CA ASP A 77 -14.42 15.45 -19.50
C ASP A 77 -13.86 14.51 -18.43
N ARG A 78 -14.73 13.95 -17.58
CA ARG A 78 -14.36 12.93 -16.58
C ARG A 78 -13.70 11.72 -17.25
N ARG A 79 -14.33 11.17 -18.30
CA ARG A 79 -13.78 10.02 -19.03
C ARG A 79 -12.48 10.34 -19.75
N ALA A 80 -12.41 11.48 -20.44
CA ALA A 80 -11.20 11.91 -21.15
C ALA A 80 -10.03 12.17 -20.20
N TYR A 81 -10.30 12.79 -19.05
CA TYR A 81 -9.30 13.00 -18.01
C TYR A 81 -8.81 11.68 -17.43
N LEU A 82 -9.73 10.76 -17.10
CA LEU A 82 -9.38 9.46 -16.52
C LEU A 82 -8.62 8.58 -17.50
N ASP A 83 -8.96 8.62 -18.80
CA ASP A 83 -8.22 7.94 -19.88
C ASP A 83 -6.78 8.45 -19.98
N GLY A 84 -6.60 9.76 -20.05
CA GLY A 84 -5.28 10.37 -20.02
C GLY A 84 -4.51 10.06 -18.73
N TYR A 85 -5.19 9.95 -17.59
CA TYR A 85 -4.58 9.70 -16.29
C TYR A 85 -4.16 8.25 -16.05
N ILE A 86 -4.96 7.28 -16.52
CA ILE A 86 -4.65 5.84 -16.39
C ILE A 86 -3.49 5.45 -17.29
N PHE A 87 -3.44 6.01 -18.51
CA PHE A 87 -2.42 5.69 -19.51
C PHE A 87 -1.30 6.74 -19.60
N ALA A 88 -1.28 7.74 -18.72
CA ALA A 88 -0.15 8.64 -18.59
C ALA A 88 1.08 7.85 -18.18
N ASP A 89 2.20 8.10 -18.86
CA ASP A 89 3.49 7.56 -18.50
C ASP A 89 3.92 8.19 -17.17
N ASN A 90 3.65 7.48 -16.08
CA ASN A 90 4.06 7.91 -14.75
C ASN A 90 5.52 7.48 -14.59
N ASN A 91 6.45 8.38 -14.89
CA ASN A 91 7.88 8.14 -14.67
C ASN A 91 8.26 8.00 -13.17
N GLY A 92 7.26 7.97 -12.27
CA GLY A 92 7.45 7.80 -10.82
C GLY A 92 8.30 8.90 -10.19
N SER A 93 8.41 10.08 -10.82
CA SER A 93 9.17 11.19 -10.27
C SER A 93 8.42 11.85 -9.11
N ILE A 94 9.17 12.47 -8.20
CA ILE A 94 8.61 13.22 -7.08
C ILE A 94 7.75 14.38 -7.55
N ASP A 95 8.10 15.06 -8.64
CA ASP A 95 7.24 16.08 -9.25
C ASP A 95 5.87 15.52 -9.65
N THR A 96 5.83 14.29 -10.20
CA THR A 96 4.58 13.65 -10.59
C THR A 96 3.73 13.30 -9.35
N LEU A 97 4.37 12.88 -8.27
CA LEU A 97 3.71 12.63 -6.98
C LEU A 97 3.17 13.93 -6.36
N GLN A 98 3.96 14.99 -6.35
CA GLN A 98 3.55 16.32 -5.88
C GLN A 98 2.33 16.83 -6.65
N ASP A 99 2.37 16.74 -7.98
CA ASP A 99 1.26 17.11 -8.85
C ASP A 99 0.00 16.29 -8.56
N ALA A 100 0.15 14.99 -8.32
CA ALA A 100 -0.98 14.11 -8.01
C ALA A 100 -1.64 14.49 -6.69
N LEU A 101 -0.85 14.74 -5.64
CA LEU A 101 -1.34 15.17 -4.33
C LEU A 101 -2.03 16.54 -4.41
N TYR A 102 -1.44 17.50 -5.13
CA TYR A 102 -2.04 18.82 -5.33
C TYR A 102 -3.36 18.75 -6.11
N ARG A 103 -3.44 17.93 -7.17
CA ARG A 103 -4.69 17.74 -7.96
C ARG A 103 -5.79 17.06 -7.15
N ALA A 104 -5.43 16.18 -6.23
CA ALA A 104 -6.36 15.61 -5.27
C ALA A 104 -6.76 16.61 -4.16
N GLY A 105 -6.15 17.80 -4.12
CA GLY A 105 -6.49 18.85 -3.16
C GLY A 105 -5.91 18.60 -1.77
N PHE A 106 -4.76 17.92 -1.67
CA PHE A 106 -3.99 17.83 -0.44
C PHE A 106 -2.99 18.99 -0.38
N GLY A 107 -2.97 19.71 0.74
CA GLY A 107 -2.04 20.83 1.01
C GLY A 107 -0.71 20.34 1.54
N VAL A 108 -0.07 19.39 0.86
CA VAL A 108 1.22 18.80 1.27
C VAL A 108 2.31 19.09 0.25
N THR A 109 3.56 19.08 0.73
CA THR A 109 4.76 19.17 -0.09
C THR A 109 5.58 17.90 0.03
N VAL A 110 6.15 17.45 -1.09
CA VAL A 110 7.03 16.30 -1.20
C VAL A 110 8.47 16.80 -1.29
N TYR A 111 9.34 16.22 -0.47
CA TYR A 111 10.75 16.59 -0.39
C TYR A 111 11.64 15.38 -0.63
N ASP A 112 12.58 15.51 -1.55
CA ASP A 112 13.71 14.59 -1.65
C ASP A 112 14.59 14.68 -0.40
N ASN A 113 15.10 13.53 0.06
CA ASN A 113 16.14 13.49 1.08
C ASN A 113 17.52 13.76 0.47
N ASP A 114 17.67 14.95 -0.10
CA ASP A 114 18.91 15.48 -0.68
C ASP A 114 19.09 16.95 -0.23
N PRO A 115 20.18 17.29 0.48
CA PRO A 115 21.22 16.39 1.02
C PRO A 115 20.68 15.36 2.01
N VAL A 116 21.36 14.21 2.09
CA VAL A 116 20.90 13.04 2.85
C VAL A 116 20.96 13.32 4.36
N VAL A 117 19.81 13.33 5.01
CA VAL A 117 19.68 13.44 6.47
C VAL A 117 19.15 12.15 7.08
N ASP A 118 19.43 11.96 8.37
CA ASP A 118 18.88 10.86 9.17
C ASP A 118 17.35 11.02 9.29
N PRO A 119 16.54 10.10 8.74
CA PRO A 119 15.09 10.19 8.81
C PRO A 119 14.55 10.18 10.24
N ALA A 120 15.24 9.56 11.19
CA ALA A 120 14.81 9.54 12.59
C ALA A 120 14.76 10.96 13.17
N SER A 121 15.68 11.84 12.75
CA SER A 121 15.70 13.24 13.21
C SER A 121 14.45 14.03 12.80
N ILE A 122 13.77 13.62 11.73
CA ILE A 122 12.54 14.25 11.20
C ILE A 122 11.28 13.51 11.67
N LEU A 123 11.31 12.18 11.69
CA LEU A 123 10.12 11.37 11.99
C LEU A 123 9.89 11.20 13.49
N GLU A 124 10.94 11.22 14.32
CA GLU A 124 10.82 11.03 15.76
C GLU A 124 10.66 12.36 16.53
N THR A 125 10.72 13.51 15.85
CA THR A 125 10.85 14.84 16.49
C THR A 125 9.60 15.33 17.22
N GLY A 126 8.46 14.64 17.16
CA GLY A 126 7.20 15.14 17.74
C GLY A 126 6.60 14.32 18.90
N PHE A 127 7.42 13.69 19.74
CA PHE A 127 6.93 13.33 21.08
C PHE A 127 6.84 14.59 21.98
N GLN A 128 5.80 15.41 21.79
CA GLN A 128 5.36 16.34 22.83
C GLN A 128 4.17 15.73 23.57
N LEU A 129 4.45 15.18 24.74
CA LEU A 129 3.44 14.90 25.75
C LEU A 129 2.90 16.25 26.25
N GLN A 130 1.86 16.79 25.61
CA GLN A 130 1.16 17.95 26.15
C GLN A 130 0.15 17.46 27.19
N CYS A 131 0.58 17.39 28.45
CA CYS A 131 -0.31 17.25 29.58
C CYS A 131 -1.22 18.48 29.65
N GLY A 132 -2.46 18.34 29.17
CA GLY A 132 -3.46 19.40 29.17
C GLY A 132 -3.94 19.72 30.58
N GLY A 133 -3.21 20.58 31.31
CA GLY A 133 -3.65 21.18 32.58
C GLY A 133 -2.60 21.11 33.69
N ASP A 134 -2.74 21.98 34.69
CA ASP A 134 -1.81 22.14 35.83
C ASP A 134 -1.58 20.86 36.66
N ASN A 135 -2.27 19.74 36.37
CA ASN A 135 -2.16 18.45 37.06
C ASN A 135 -2.46 17.20 36.16
N ALA A 136 -2.36 17.28 34.83
CA ALA A 136 -2.58 16.09 33.99
C ALA A 136 -1.37 15.14 34.06
N TYR A 137 -1.55 13.96 34.68
CA TYR A 137 -0.57 12.88 34.71
C TYR A 137 -0.86 11.85 33.61
N ALA A 138 0.16 11.11 33.16
CA ALA A 138 -0.04 9.97 32.26
C ALA A 138 -0.99 8.96 32.92
N GLY A 139 -2.19 8.77 32.33
CA GLY A 139 -3.27 7.94 32.87
C GLY A 139 -4.53 8.68 33.31
N ASP A 140 -4.55 10.01 33.26
CA ASP A 140 -5.75 10.82 33.48
C ASP A 140 -6.68 10.80 32.25
N PRO A 141 -8.03 10.70 32.40
CA PRO A 141 -8.97 10.81 31.28
C PRO A 141 -8.85 12.09 30.44
N GLU A 142 -8.31 13.17 31.01
CA GLU A 142 -8.07 14.44 30.30
C GLU A 142 -6.65 14.53 29.70
N ALA A 143 -5.78 13.54 29.97
CA ALA A 143 -4.45 13.46 29.36
C ALA A 143 -4.54 12.83 27.96
N TYR A 144 -4.41 13.67 26.94
CA TYR A 144 -4.25 13.21 25.56
C TYR A 144 -2.78 13.06 25.23
N CYS A 145 -2.32 11.83 25.01
CA CYS A 145 -1.04 11.57 24.36
C CYS A 145 -1.25 11.72 22.85
N GLY A 146 -0.92 12.89 22.30
CA GLY A 146 -0.78 13.05 20.86
C GLY A 146 0.49 12.33 20.40
N THR A 147 0.37 11.30 19.56
CA THR A 147 1.51 10.78 18.82
C THR A 147 1.72 11.70 17.63
N THR A 148 2.52 12.75 17.79
CA THR A 148 2.96 13.59 16.67
C THR A 148 4.26 13.01 16.10
N GLY A 149 4.25 11.73 15.72
CA GLY A 149 5.40 11.08 15.07
C GLY A 149 5.14 10.93 13.58
N GLY A 150 6.17 11.08 12.76
CA GLY A 150 6.07 10.70 11.36
C GLY A 150 5.98 9.19 11.19
N GLU A 151 5.24 8.72 10.19
CA GLU A 151 5.09 7.29 9.88
C GLU A 151 5.76 6.93 8.55
N LEU A 152 6.27 5.69 8.43
CA LEU A 152 6.83 5.20 7.18
C LEU A 152 5.79 4.43 6.37
N LEU A 153 5.55 4.90 5.14
CA LEU A 153 4.70 4.24 4.17
C LEU A 153 5.55 3.57 3.08
N VAL A 154 5.61 2.23 3.12
CA VAL A 154 6.42 1.43 2.19
C VAL A 154 5.56 0.70 1.16
N ASN A 155 4.74 -0.27 1.58
CA ASN A 155 3.94 -1.12 0.67
C ASN A 155 2.45 -1.15 1.05
N GLY A 156 1.96 -0.08 1.67
CA GLY A 156 0.62 0.00 2.24
C GLY A 156 0.46 -0.82 3.52
N GLU A 157 -0.78 -0.87 4.01
CA GLU A 157 -1.12 -1.59 5.23
C GLU A 157 -0.96 -3.11 5.03
N GLN A 158 0.11 -3.68 5.60
CA GLN A 158 0.29 -5.13 5.63
C GLN A 158 -0.26 -5.66 6.95
N ILE A 159 -1.33 -6.46 6.85
CA ILE A 159 -1.93 -7.13 8.01
C ILE A 159 -1.29 -8.51 8.16
N PHE A 160 -0.71 -8.78 9.32
CA PHE A 160 -0.28 -10.11 9.73
C PHE A 160 -1.18 -10.60 10.87
N TYR A 161 -1.36 -11.92 10.96
CA TYR A 161 -2.20 -12.53 11.98
C TYR A 161 -1.30 -13.17 13.02
N GLU A 162 -1.29 -12.63 14.22
CA GLU A 162 -0.59 -13.26 15.34
C GLU A 162 -1.53 -14.28 16.01
N PRO A 163 -1.14 -15.56 16.07
CA PRO A 163 -1.94 -16.56 16.75
C PRO A 163 -1.88 -16.33 18.27
N LEU A 164 -3.03 -16.08 18.87
CA LEU A 164 -3.20 -16.06 20.31
C LEU A 164 -3.39 -17.48 20.82
N TYR A 165 -2.43 -17.91 21.62
CA TYR A 165 -2.51 -19.17 22.34
C TYR A 165 -2.97 -18.90 23.77
N LEU A 166 -4.09 -19.51 24.17
CA LEU A 166 -4.45 -19.57 25.58
C LEU A 166 -3.56 -20.63 26.24
N SER A 167 -2.65 -20.16 27.09
CA SER A 167 -2.00 -21.01 28.06
C SER A 167 -2.99 -21.27 29.20
N VAL A 168 -3.76 -22.35 29.08
CA VAL A 168 -4.64 -22.80 30.17
C VAL A 168 -3.84 -23.76 31.04
N CYS A 169 -3.12 -23.21 32.01
CA CYS A 169 -2.79 -23.98 33.20
C CYS A 169 -4.04 -23.97 34.09
N GLY A 170 -4.59 -25.15 34.40
CA GLY A 170 -5.55 -25.28 35.51
C GLY A 170 -4.83 -25.06 36.85
N ASP A 171 -5.02 -25.95 37.83
CA ASP A 171 -4.19 -25.98 39.07
C ASP A 171 -2.74 -26.48 38.85
N MET A 172 -2.25 -26.45 37.61
CA MET A 172 -0.96 -27.00 37.21
C MET A 172 0.06 -25.88 36.98
N TYR A 173 1.30 -26.09 37.44
CA TYR A 173 2.38 -25.12 37.30
C TYR A 173 3.15 -25.35 35.98
N ALA A 174 3.76 -24.27 35.46
CA ALA A 174 4.67 -24.38 34.32
C ALA A 174 5.81 -25.36 34.66
N GLY A 175 5.89 -26.48 33.94
CA GLY A 175 6.86 -27.57 34.17
C GLY A 175 6.23 -28.92 34.56
N ASP A 176 4.92 -29.00 34.75
CA ASP A 176 4.21 -30.27 34.96
C ASP A 176 4.21 -31.13 33.66
N PRO A 177 4.49 -32.44 33.70
CA PRO A 177 4.49 -33.31 32.52
C PRO A 177 3.12 -33.41 31.82
N ASP A 178 2.02 -33.11 32.52
CA ASP A 178 0.67 -33.08 31.95
C ASP A 178 0.23 -31.66 31.52
N ALA A 179 1.08 -30.64 31.68
CA ALA A 179 0.78 -29.27 31.23
C ALA A 179 0.75 -29.18 29.70
N VAL A 180 -0.42 -28.85 29.14
CA VAL A 180 -0.59 -28.65 27.70
C VAL A 180 -0.46 -27.16 27.38
N CYS A 181 0.69 -26.74 26.83
CA CYS A 181 0.87 -25.38 26.35
C CYS A 181 0.17 -25.17 24.99
N GLY A 182 -0.68 -24.15 24.94
CA GLY A 182 -1.05 -23.48 23.69
C GLY A 182 -2.25 -24.04 22.94
N ARG A 183 -3.45 -24.00 23.55
CA ARG A 183 -4.68 -24.10 22.75
C ARG A 183 -4.81 -22.82 21.92
N PHE A 184 -4.80 -22.95 20.59
CA PHE A 184 -5.15 -21.85 19.71
C PHE A 184 -6.53 -21.31 20.10
N ASN A 185 -6.59 -20.03 20.48
CA ASN A 185 -7.81 -19.37 20.89
C ASN A 185 -8.38 -18.55 19.75
N ASN A 186 -7.56 -17.63 19.23
CA ASN A 186 -7.93 -16.72 18.17
C ASN A 186 -6.68 -16.24 17.43
N SER A 187 -6.84 -15.50 16.35
CA SER A 187 -5.77 -14.73 15.72
C SER A 187 -6.13 -13.26 15.74
N GLU A 188 -5.22 -12.41 16.19
CA GLU A 188 -5.42 -10.96 16.14
C GLU A 188 -4.72 -10.37 14.90
N PRO A 189 -5.41 -9.53 14.12
CA PRO A 189 -4.79 -8.80 13.04
C PRO A 189 -3.88 -7.72 13.64
N GLN A 190 -2.62 -7.71 13.23
CA GLN A 190 -1.62 -6.72 13.57
C GLN A 190 -1.18 -6.01 12.30
N VAL A 191 -1.08 -4.68 12.38
CA VAL A 191 -0.63 -3.85 11.26
C VAL A 191 0.90 -3.76 11.31
N LYS A 192 1.56 -4.07 10.19
CA LYS A 192 3.01 -4.00 10.08
C LYS A 192 3.48 -2.56 10.09
N THR A 193 4.14 -2.20 11.18
CA THR A 193 4.92 -0.97 11.28
C THR A 193 6.32 -1.21 10.70
N TYR A 194 6.77 -0.32 9.82
CA TYR A 194 8.12 -0.36 9.28
C TYR A 194 9.05 0.42 10.22
N PRO A 195 10.15 -0.19 10.71
CA PRO A 195 11.12 0.54 11.51
C PRO A 195 11.86 1.56 10.63
N ILE A 196 12.22 2.70 11.22
CA ILE A 196 13.09 3.69 10.57
C ILE A 196 14.44 3.04 10.34
N PRO A 197 14.98 3.10 9.11
CA PRO A 197 16.25 2.44 8.82
C PRO A 197 17.39 3.21 9.48
N THR A 198 18.24 2.47 10.19
CA THR A 198 19.38 3.03 10.93
C THR A 198 20.65 3.10 10.08
N ASP A 199 20.65 2.51 8.88
CA ASP A 199 21.79 2.49 7.97
C ASP A 199 21.76 3.70 7.02
N SER A 200 22.89 4.43 6.95
CA SER A 200 23.00 5.63 6.12
C SER A 200 22.87 5.38 4.62
N ASP A 201 23.14 4.15 4.18
CA ASP A 201 23.08 3.76 2.77
C ASP A 201 21.64 3.69 2.25
N SER A 202 20.65 3.48 3.13
CA SER A 202 19.24 3.47 2.74
C SER A 202 18.59 4.85 2.74
N TRP A 203 19.13 5.82 3.49
CA TRP A 203 18.56 7.17 3.64
C TRP A 203 18.31 7.92 2.32
N PRO A 204 19.15 7.82 1.27
CA PRO A 204 18.87 8.44 -0.03
C PRO A 204 17.63 7.88 -0.73
N PHE A 205 17.15 6.70 -0.34
CA PHE A 205 15.92 6.12 -0.87
C PHE A 205 14.68 6.56 -0.09
N LEU A 206 14.81 7.47 0.89
CA LEU A 206 13.67 8.07 1.56
C LEU A 206 13.32 9.42 0.93
N PHE A 207 12.04 9.72 0.90
CA PHE A 207 11.52 11.06 0.63
C PHE A 207 10.48 11.39 1.68
N PHE A 208 10.29 12.67 1.96
CA PHE A 208 9.35 13.13 2.98
C PHE A 208 8.12 13.75 2.36
N VAL A 209 6.96 13.58 3.01
CA VAL A 209 5.69 14.22 2.64
C VAL A 209 5.13 14.90 3.88
N GLY A 210 4.95 16.21 3.83
CA GLY A 210 4.48 16.99 4.97
C GLY A 210 4.09 18.42 4.61
N GLY A 211 4.14 19.31 5.59
CA GLY A 211 3.92 20.75 5.43
C GLY A 211 5.15 21.47 4.92
N GLU A 212 5.46 22.65 5.45
CA GLU A 212 6.64 23.43 5.06
C GLU A 212 7.91 22.88 5.72
N ALA A 213 8.96 22.65 4.92
CA ALA A 213 10.27 22.22 5.41
C ALA A 213 11.18 23.41 5.76
N THR A 214 11.82 23.33 6.92
CA THR A 214 12.91 24.21 7.33
C THR A 214 14.26 23.57 6.97
N ARG A 215 15.07 24.27 6.17
CA ARG A 215 16.42 23.84 5.78
C ARG A 215 17.50 24.64 6.49
N ASP A 216 18.64 24.01 6.77
CA ASP A 216 19.80 24.73 7.26
C ASP A 216 20.37 25.63 6.15
N THR A 217 20.59 26.90 6.47
CA THR A 217 21.18 27.90 5.56
C THR A 217 22.60 27.59 5.09
N VAL A 218 23.33 26.71 5.79
CA VAL A 218 24.73 26.38 5.46
C VAL A 218 24.84 25.06 4.69
N THR A 219 24.16 24.00 5.15
CA THR A 219 24.25 22.65 4.57
C THR A 219 23.12 22.34 3.60
N ASP A 220 22.04 23.13 3.57
CA ASP A 220 20.79 22.89 2.81
C ASP A 220 20.03 21.60 3.21
N GLU A 221 20.47 20.98 4.31
CA GLU A 221 19.84 19.80 4.90
C GLU A 221 18.47 20.13 5.47
N ILE A 222 17.53 19.18 5.35
CA ILE A 222 16.22 19.30 5.98
C ILE A 222 16.40 19.09 7.48
N THR A 223 16.03 20.09 8.27
CA THR A 223 16.14 20.04 9.74
C THR A 223 14.80 19.77 10.41
N PHE A 224 13.71 20.22 9.79
CA PHE A 224 12.37 20.09 10.31
C PHE A 224 11.35 20.15 9.17
N ILE A 225 10.24 19.43 9.31
CA ILE A 225 9.09 19.52 8.41
C ILE A 225 7.86 19.73 9.28
N GLU A 226 7.08 20.76 8.99
CA GLU A 226 5.83 21.00 9.71
C GLU A 226 4.83 19.86 9.43
N PRO A 227 4.14 19.31 10.44
CA PRO A 227 3.11 18.31 10.21
C PRO A 227 1.95 18.88 9.39
N ALA A 228 1.59 18.22 8.29
CA ALA A 228 0.41 18.59 7.53
C ALA A 228 -0.85 17.90 8.06
N GLU A 229 -1.97 18.62 8.10
CA GLU A 229 -3.25 18.09 8.54
C GLU A 229 -4.00 17.40 7.38
N ILE A 230 -4.35 16.13 7.57
CA ILE A 230 -5.14 15.33 6.62
C ILE A 230 -6.42 14.89 7.31
N LEU A 231 -7.57 15.16 6.69
CA LEU A 231 -8.86 14.68 7.20
C LEU A 231 -8.85 13.15 7.30
N LEU A 232 -9.24 12.60 8.46
CA LEU A 232 -9.24 11.15 8.70
C LEU A 232 -10.05 10.39 7.63
N GLY A 233 -11.16 10.99 7.16
CA GLY A 233 -11.99 10.41 6.08
C GLY A 233 -11.29 10.29 4.72
N ARG A 234 -10.14 10.95 4.54
CA ARG A 234 -9.34 10.94 3.30
C ARG A 234 -7.99 10.21 3.47
N LYS A 235 -7.72 9.61 4.63
CA LYS A 235 -6.48 8.88 4.92
C LYS A 235 -6.14 7.85 3.84
N PHE A 236 -7.08 6.95 3.53
CA PHE A 236 -6.86 5.90 2.54
C PHE A 236 -6.69 6.42 1.11
N GLU A 237 -7.34 7.54 0.78
CA GLU A 237 -7.17 8.20 -0.52
C GLU A 237 -5.75 8.76 -0.65
N PHE A 238 -5.29 9.44 0.39
CA PHE A 238 -3.96 10.03 0.48
C PHE A 238 -2.85 8.97 0.35
N GLU A 239 -2.87 7.94 1.20
CA GLU A 239 -1.87 6.87 1.17
C GLU A 239 -1.85 6.13 -0.18
N ARG A 240 -3.02 5.91 -0.79
CA ARG A 240 -3.12 5.25 -2.09
C ARG A 240 -2.48 6.05 -3.20
N ILE A 241 -2.62 7.38 -3.20
CA ILE A 241 -1.94 8.24 -4.17
C ILE A 241 -0.43 8.12 -4.00
N ILE A 242 0.07 8.17 -2.76
CA ILE A 242 1.51 8.01 -2.50
C ILE A 242 2.00 6.67 -3.02
N LEU A 243 1.34 5.56 -2.67
CA LEU A 243 1.76 4.22 -3.12
C LEU A 243 1.71 4.04 -4.64
N LYS A 244 0.80 4.74 -5.33
CA LYS A 244 0.68 4.67 -6.79
C LYS A 244 1.79 5.43 -7.51
N TYR A 245 2.21 6.58 -6.97
CA TYR A 245 3.15 7.50 -7.64
C TYR A 245 4.56 7.46 -7.07
N LYS A 246 4.75 6.82 -5.92
CA LYS A 246 6.04 6.62 -5.27
C LYS A 246 7.05 5.99 -6.26
N PRO A 247 8.30 6.51 -6.32
CA PRO A 247 9.36 5.88 -7.06
C PRO A 247 9.61 4.41 -6.63
N LEU A 248 10.08 3.57 -7.55
CA LEU A 248 10.43 2.19 -7.22
C LEU A 248 11.54 2.16 -6.17
N PHE A 249 11.42 1.25 -5.20
CA PHE A 249 12.37 1.01 -4.11
C PHE A 249 12.59 2.18 -3.12
N THR A 250 11.79 3.25 -3.15
CA THR A 250 11.90 4.34 -2.17
C THR A 250 10.91 4.20 -1.01
N TRP A 251 11.13 4.84 0.13
CA TRP A 251 10.18 4.85 1.26
C TRP A 251 9.66 6.27 1.48
N ALA A 252 8.36 6.39 1.80
CA ALA A 252 7.75 7.67 2.08
C ALA A 252 7.72 7.91 3.60
N GLY A 253 8.43 8.93 4.07
CA GLY A 253 8.31 9.45 5.44
C GLY A 253 7.18 10.47 5.52
N LEU A 254 6.07 10.10 6.14
CA LEU A 254 4.89 10.94 6.28
C LEU A 254 5.00 11.76 7.55
N VAL A 255 5.08 13.07 7.42
CA VAL A 255 5.05 14.04 8.54
C VAL A 255 3.68 14.71 8.53
N ILE A 256 2.68 13.99 9.03
CA ILE A 256 1.27 14.36 8.94
C ILE A 256 0.55 14.10 10.25
N THR A 257 -0.55 14.81 10.48
CA THR A 257 -1.51 14.56 11.56
C THR A 257 -2.88 14.30 10.96
N TYR A 258 -3.48 13.16 11.29
CA TYR A 258 -4.85 12.87 10.87
C TYR A 258 -5.84 13.53 11.81
N VAL A 259 -6.69 14.42 11.28
CA VAL A 259 -7.67 15.23 12.03
C VAL A 259 -9.12 14.93 11.65
#